data_AF-A0A355PGJ7-F1
#
_entry.id   AF-A0A355PGJ7-F1
#
_cell.length_a   1.000
_cell.length_b   1.000
_cell.length_c   1.000
_cell.angle_alpha   90.00
_cell.angle_beta   90.00
_cell.angle_gamma   90.00
#
_symmetry.space_group_name_H-M   'P 1'
#
loop_
_entity.id
_entity.type
_entity.pdbx_description
1 polymer ?
#
loop_
_entity_poly.entity_id
_entity_poly.type
_entity_poly.pdbx_seq_one_letter_code
_entity_poly.pdbx_strand_id
1 'polypeptide(L)'
;MTWALSVPLLPEESLSSWLVRAALRQGCDPLSLTGAIWPTWRIWTRDIDREIPLARMRPLVNASGISSAKFQKAGMRDDCEKVVGYSLPETRTWPWLLALGSRNRTRHGGQQVCTLCLAEDSTPYLRRHWRFAWHTGCRFHGVQLVDECPACKAPIEP
;
A
#
# COMPACT_ATOMS: atom_id res chain seq x y z
N MET A 1 21.13 -0.44 -10.86
CA MET A 1 21.61 -1.72 -10.31
C MET A 1 20.45 -2.32 -9.54
N THR A 2 20.12 -3.59 -9.78
CA THR A 2 19.07 -4.30 -9.02
C THR A 2 19.57 -4.56 -7.61
N TRP A 3 18.69 -4.48 -6.62
CA TRP A 3 19.02 -4.77 -5.23
C TRP A 3 19.53 -6.21 -5.10
N ALA A 4 20.58 -6.39 -4.30
CA ALA A 4 21.12 -7.72 -4.02
C ALA A 4 20.13 -8.57 -3.22
N LEU A 5 19.39 -7.92 -2.31
CA LEU A 5 18.36 -8.57 -1.50
C LEU A 5 17.00 -8.40 -2.19
N SER A 6 16.51 -9.46 -2.83
CA SER A 6 15.19 -9.47 -3.44
C SER A 6 14.07 -9.48 -2.40
N VAL A 7 12.98 -8.79 -2.69
CA VAL A 7 11.78 -8.70 -1.84
C VAL A 7 10.54 -8.95 -2.68
N PRO A 8 9.98 -10.17 -2.68
CA PRO A 8 8.78 -10.45 -3.46
C PRO A 8 7.56 -9.72 -2.88
N LEU A 9 6.62 -9.37 -3.76
CA LEU A 9 5.25 -9.00 -3.38
C LEU A 9 4.56 -10.22 -2.75
N LEU A 10 3.99 -10.05 -1.56
CA LEU A 10 3.12 -11.06 -0.98
C LEU A 10 1.72 -11.05 -1.60
N PRO A 11 0.96 -12.15 -1.48
CA PRO A 11 -0.42 -12.21 -1.94
C PRO A 11 -1.26 -11.10 -1.31
N GLU A 12 -1.97 -10.33 -2.14
CA GLU A 12 -2.81 -9.21 -1.70
C GLU A 12 -2.05 -8.11 -0.95
N GLU A 13 -0.73 -8.01 -1.02
CA GLU A 13 0.03 -6.97 -0.33
C GLU A 13 -0.23 -5.58 -0.94
N SER A 14 -0.41 -4.57 -0.08
CA SER A 14 -0.48 -3.17 -0.52
C SER A 14 0.90 -2.66 -0.96
N LEU A 15 0.93 -1.71 -1.90
CA LEU A 15 2.17 -1.14 -2.41
C LEU A 15 2.97 -0.42 -1.31
N SER A 16 2.26 0.26 -0.41
CA SER A 16 2.83 0.91 0.78
C SER A 16 3.51 -0.09 1.71
N SER A 17 2.82 -1.17 2.08
CA SER A 17 3.38 -2.26 2.90
C SER A 17 4.61 -2.89 2.26
N TRP A 18 4.54 -3.17 0.95
CA TRP A 18 5.67 -3.75 0.24
C TRP A 18 6.88 -2.81 0.23
N LEU A 19 6.69 -1.50 0.05
CA LEU A 19 7.78 -0.51 0.11
C LEU A 19 8.43 -0.46 1.50
N VAL A 20 7.65 -0.56 2.57
CA VAL A 20 8.16 -0.61 3.94
C VAL A 20 8.98 -1.87 4.15
N ARG A 21 8.45 -3.04 3.80
CA ARG A 21 9.19 -4.32 3.85
C ARG A 21 10.45 -4.30 3.01
N ALA A 22 10.39 -3.70 1.82
CA ALA A 22 11.54 -3.53 0.96
C ALA A 22 12.62 -2.68 1.63
N ALA A 23 12.25 -1.56 2.24
CA ALA A 23 13.18 -0.69 2.96
C ALA A 23 13.87 -1.43 4.13
N LEU A 24 13.06 -2.06 4.99
CA LEU A 24 13.56 -2.83 6.12
C LEU A 24 14.51 -3.95 5.68
N ARG A 25 14.20 -4.63 4.57
CA ARG A 25 15.07 -5.67 4.02
C ARG A 25 16.38 -5.12 3.45
N GLN A 26 16.39 -3.90 2.93
CA GLN A 26 17.62 -3.21 2.52
C GLN A 26 18.37 -2.55 3.70
N GLY A 27 17.85 -2.66 4.92
CA GLY A 27 18.47 -2.10 6.11
C GLY A 27 18.34 -0.58 6.23
N CYS A 28 17.31 0.02 5.64
CA CYS A 28 17.04 1.46 5.75
C CYS A 28 15.56 1.75 6.03
N ASP A 29 15.25 2.99 6.38
CA ASP A 29 13.87 3.41 6.58
C ASP A 29 13.15 3.67 5.24
N PRO A 30 11.80 3.66 5.23
CA PRO A 30 11.03 3.84 4.00
C PRO A 30 11.28 5.16 3.28
N LEU A 31 11.63 6.25 3.97
CA LEU A 31 11.94 7.52 3.31
C LEU A 31 13.29 7.43 2.59
N SER A 32 14.32 6.85 3.22
CA SER A 32 15.63 6.65 2.59
C SER A 32 15.54 5.76 1.35
N LEU A 33 14.85 4.61 1.43
CA LEU A 33 14.70 3.73 0.26
C LEU A 33 14.00 4.46 -0.90
N THR A 34 12.84 5.06 -0.61
CA THR A 34 12.04 5.70 -1.66
C THR A 34 12.68 6.97 -2.21
N GLY A 35 13.48 7.69 -1.42
CA GLY A 35 14.29 8.82 -1.88
C GLY A 35 15.41 8.39 -2.83
N ALA A 36 16.02 7.22 -2.61
CA ALA A 36 17.01 6.65 -3.52
C ALA A 36 16.39 6.20 -4.86
N ILE A 37 15.17 5.66 -4.83
CA ILE A 37 14.43 5.25 -6.05
C ILE A 37 13.90 6.49 -6.80
N TRP A 38 13.36 7.46 -6.06
CA TRP A 38 12.69 8.63 -6.62
C TRP A 38 13.09 9.94 -5.91
N PRO A 39 14.24 10.54 -6.27
CA PRO A 39 14.76 11.73 -5.58
C PRO A 39 13.82 12.94 -5.59
N THR A 40 12.98 13.06 -6.63
CA THR A 40 12.07 14.20 -6.83
C THR A 40 10.61 13.87 -6.54
N TRP A 41 10.28 12.66 -6.07
CA TRP A 41 8.90 12.26 -5.85
C TRP A 41 8.61 12.04 -4.37
N ARG A 42 7.71 12.86 -3.82
CA ARG A 42 7.26 12.76 -2.44
C ARG A 42 6.19 11.65 -2.31
N ILE A 43 6.58 10.40 -2.50
CA ILE A 43 5.66 9.26 -2.58
C ILE A 43 4.75 9.13 -1.35
N TRP A 44 5.30 9.34 -0.15
CA TRP A 44 4.57 9.23 1.12
C TRP A 44 3.54 10.34 1.37
N THR A 45 3.47 11.35 0.50
CA THR A 45 2.39 12.36 0.54
C THR A 45 1.24 12.02 -0.40
N ARG A 46 1.27 10.83 -1.03
CA ARG A 46 0.24 10.33 -1.93
C ARG A 46 -0.29 9.00 -1.41
N ASP A 47 -1.43 8.59 -1.94
CA ASP A 47 -1.98 7.26 -1.74
C ASP A 47 -1.38 6.32 -2.80
N ILE A 48 -0.22 5.72 -2.47
CA ILE A 48 0.53 4.87 -3.40
C ILE A 48 -0.19 3.55 -3.70
N ASP A 49 -1.07 3.11 -2.80
CA ASP A 49 -1.81 1.85 -2.94
C ASP A 49 -2.82 1.88 -4.10
N ARG A 50 -3.17 3.08 -4.56
CA ARG A 50 -3.96 3.27 -5.79
C ARG A 50 -3.22 2.75 -7.01
N GLU A 51 -2.00 3.24 -7.21
CA GLU A 51 -1.14 2.90 -8.34
C GLU A 51 0.24 3.58 -8.22
N ILE A 52 1.22 2.99 -8.90
CA ILE A 52 2.47 3.69 -9.25
C ILE A 52 2.31 4.25 -10.67
N PRO A 53 2.41 5.58 -10.89
CA PRO A 53 2.34 6.16 -12.23
C PRO A 53 3.42 5.56 -13.15
N LEU A 54 3.09 5.34 -14.43
CA LEU A 54 4.00 4.74 -15.41
C LEU A 54 5.35 5.48 -15.48
N ALA A 55 5.33 6.81 -15.42
CA ALA A 55 6.53 7.65 -15.40
C ALA A 55 7.46 7.40 -14.21
N ARG A 56 6.94 6.82 -13.12
CA ARG A 56 7.70 6.47 -11.90
C ARG A 56 8.02 4.97 -11.83
N MET A 57 7.52 4.15 -12.73
CA MET A 57 7.64 2.68 -12.66
C MET A 57 9.07 2.20 -12.92
N ARG A 58 9.74 2.76 -13.94
CA ARG A 58 11.04 2.25 -14.43
C ARG A 58 12.14 2.21 -13.35
N PRO A 59 12.37 3.25 -12.52
CA PRO A 59 13.36 3.16 -11.44
C PRO A 59 13.08 2.02 -10.46
N LEU A 60 11.81 1.82 -10.10
CA LEU A 60 11.41 0.77 -9.16
C LEU A 60 11.58 -0.63 -9.73
N VAL A 61 11.20 -0.83 -11.00
CA VAL A 61 11.40 -2.10 -11.72
C VAL A 61 12.88 -2.44 -11.80
N ASN A 62 13.72 -1.46 -12.16
CA ASN A 62 15.17 -1.65 -12.26
C ASN A 62 15.80 -2.00 -10.90
N ALA A 63 15.33 -1.36 -9.82
CA ALA A 63 15.83 -1.57 -8.47
C ALA A 63 15.36 -2.90 -7.89
N SER A 64 14.08 -3.24 -8.00
CA SER A 64 13.49 -4.43 -7.37
C SER A 64 13.59 -5.71 -8.20
N GLY A 65 13.74 -5.60 -9.52
CA GLY A 65 13.63 -6.73 -10.45
C GLY A 65 12.19 -7.24 -10.65
N ILE A 66 11.18 -6.58 -10.07
CA ILE A 66 9.76 -6.92 -10.25
C ILE A 66 9.22 -6.20 -11.48
N SER A 67 8.46 -6.90 -12.33
CA SER A 67 7.92 -6.34 -13.56
C SER A 67 6.85 -5.27 -13.31
N SER A 68 6.74 -4.30 -14.23
CA SER A 68 5.70 -3.26 -14.20
C SER A 68 4.29 -3.84 -14.05
N ALA A 69 4.00 -4.95 -14.74
CA ALA A 69 2.69 -5.61 -14.68
C ALA A 69 2.35 -6.12 -13.27
N LYS A 70 3.33 -6.60 -12.50
CA LYS A 70 3.11 -7.01 -11.11
C LYS A 70 2.81 -5.82 -10.21
N PHE A 71 3.51 -4.69 -10.38
CA PHE A 71 3.22 -3.46 -9.62
C PHE A 71 1.88 -2.83 -9.98
N GLN A 72 1.50 -2.84 -11.27
CA GLN A 72 0.18 -2.40 -11.70
C GLN A 72 -0.93 -3.23 -11.05
N LYS A 73 -0.79 -4.56 -11.08
CA LYS A 73 -1.73 -5.48 -10.43
C LYS A 73 -1.77 -5.31 -8.91
N ALA A 74 -0.65 -4.96 -8.27
CA ALA A 74 -0.59 -4.67 -6.84
C ALA A 74 -1.24 -3.33 -6.46
N GLY A 75 -1.40 -2.40 -7.41
CA GLY A 75 -2.26 -1.23 -7.27
C GLY A 75 -3.74 -1.55 -7.37
N MET A 76 -4.59 -0.67 -6.88
CA MET A 76 -6.05 -0.84 -6.80
C MET A 76 -6.82 -0.34 -8.02
N ARG A 77 -6.16 0.35 -8.96
CA ARG A 77 -6.84 0.97 -10.13
C ARG A 77 -7.74 -0.01 -10.86
N ASP A 78 -7.19 -1.13 -11.31
CA ASP A 78 -7.92 -2.09 -12.14
C ASP A 78 -9.19 -2.61 -11.45
N ASP A 79 -9.12 -2.87 -10.14
CA ASP A 79 -10.27 -3.36 -9.38
C ASP A 79 -11.31 -2.26 -9.18
N CYS A 80 -10.87 -1.04 -8.83
CA CYS A 80 -11.79 0.08 -8.67
C CYS A 80 -12.47 0.44 -10.01
N GLU A 81 -11.74 0.49 -11.13
CA GLU A 81 -12.29 0.78 -12.47
C GLU A 81 -13.29 -0.29 -12.91
N LYS A 82 -13.03 -1.57 -12.64
CA LYS A 82 -14.00 -2.65 -12.89
C LYS A 82 -15.30 -2.47 -12.12
N VAL A 83 -15.22 -2.05 -10.86
CA VAL A 83 -16.41 -1.85 -10.02
C VAL A 83 -17.21 -0.62 -10.44
N VAL A 84 -16.55 0.48 -10.79
CA VAL A 84 -17.25 1.73 -11.15
C VAL A 84 -17.65 1.79 -12.62
N GLY A 85 -17.03 1.01 -13.50
CA GLY A 85 -17.34 0.95 -14.93
C GLY A 85 -16.79 2.11 -15.76
N TYR A 86 -15.82 2.88 -15.22
CA TYR A 86 -15.18 3.99 -15.91
C TYR A 86 -13.75 4.23 -15.41
N SER A 87 -12.94 4.95 -16.20
CA SER A 87 -11.55 5.28 -15.84
C SER A 87 -11.48 6.30 -14.71
N LEU A 88 -10.64 6.02 -13.71
CA LEU A 88 -10.55 6.84 -12.51
C LEU A 88 -9.60 8.04 -12.68
N PRO A 89 -9.95 9.23 -12.18
CA PRO A 89 -9.06 10.39 -12.22
C PRO A 89 -7.87 10.21 -11.26
N GLU A 90 -6.74 10.87 -11.54
CA GLU A 90 -5.54 10.77 -10.70
C GLU A 90 -5.69 11.40 -9.30
N THR A 91 -6.45 12.49 -9.18
CA THR A 91 -6.40 13.38 -8.00
C THR A 91 -7.67 13.38 -7.14
N ARG A 92 -8.77 12.78 -7.60
CA ARG A 92 -10.03 12.73 -6.82
C ARG A 92 -10.10 11.47 -5.96
N THR A 93 -11.04 11.44 -5.03
CA THR A 93 -11.42 10.22 -4.32
C THR A 93 -11.95 9.18 -5.31
N TRP A 94 -11.52 7.94 -5.16
CA TRP A 94 -12.03 6.83 -5.95
C TRP A 94 -13.23 6.23 -5.22
N PRO A 95 -14.39 6.03 -5.89
CA PRO A 95 -15.51 5.37 -5.26
C PRO A 95 -15.10 4.00 -4.73
N TRP A 96 -15.65 3.65 -3.57
CA TRP A 96 -15.44 2.37 -2.89
C TRP A 96 -14.01 2.07 -2.44
N LEU A 97 -13.09 3.01 -2.55
CA LEU A 97 -11.78 2.95 -1.93
C LEU A 97 -11.75 3.89 -0.73
N LEU A 98 -11.38 3.37 0.44
CA LEU A 98 -11.25 4.19 1.64
C LEU A 98 -10.20 5.29 1.41
N ALA A 99 -10.47 6.51 1.84
CA ALA A 99 -9.52 7.62 1.69
C ALA A 99 -8.50 7.62 2.84
N LEU A 100 -7.19 7.67 2.54
CA LEU A 100 -6.11 7.74 3.55
C LEU A 100 -5.94 9.12 4.19
N GLY A 101 -7.03 9.84 4.49
CA GLY A 101 -7.09 11.26 4.88
C GLY A 101 -5.74 11.88 5.24
N SER A 102 -5.10 12.58 4.31
CA SER A 102 -3.67 12.89 4.41
C SER A 102 -3.37 14.37 4.43
N ARG A 103 -2.51 14.79 5.35
CA ARG A 103 -1.85 16.10 5.32
C ARG A 103 -0.35 15.89 5.33
N ASN A 104 0.31 16.15 4.20
CA ASN A 104 1.72 15.82 4.00
C ASN A 104 1.94 14.32 4.22
N ARG A 105 2.77 13.90 5.19
CA ARG A 105 3.00 12.47 5.51
C ARG A 105 2.07 11.94 6.61
N THR A 106 1.32 12.81 7.28
CA THR A 106 0.44 12.41 8.37
C THR A 106 -0.88 11.88 7.82
N ARG A 107 -1.29 10.71 8.31
CA ARG A 107 -2.58 10.08 8.01
C ARG A 107 -3.59 10.35 9.12
N HIS A 108 -4.88 10.30 8.77
CA HIS A 108 -6.01 10.46 9.70
C HIS A 108 -6.98 9.27 9.60
N GLY A 109 -6.51 8.12 9.12
CA GLY A 109 -7.29 6.88 8.98
C GLY A 109 -7.34 6.36 7.55
N GLY A 110 -8.30 5.47 7.28
CA GLY A 110 -8.57 4.87 5.97
C GLY A 110 -7.79 3.60 5.65
N GLN A 111 -6.78 3.24 6.45
CA GLN A 111 -6.18 1.91 6.42
C GLN A 111 -6.84 1.07 7.51
N GLN A 112 -7.43 -0.06 7.12
CA GLN A 112 -7.99 -1.03 8.07
C GLN A 112 -7.10 -2.27 8.15
N VAL A 113 -7.16 -2.98 9.26
CA VAL A 113 -6.46 -4.27 9.45
C VAL A 113 -7.29 -5.25 10.25
N CYS A 114 -6.97 -6.53 10.07
CA CYS A 114 -7.31 -7.56 11.05
C CYS A 114 -6.09 -7.79 11.94
N THR A 115 -6.21 -7.49 13.23
CA THR A 115 -5.12 -7.68 14.21
C THR A 115 -4.75 -9.16 14.38
N LEU A 116 -5.70 -10.06 14.21
CA LEU A 116 -5.47 -11.51 14.27
C LEU A 116 -4.66 -12.01 13.06
N CYS A 117 -5.00 -11.56 11.84
CA CYS A 117 -4.16 -11.86 10.67
C CYS A 117 -2.73 -11.36 10.86
N LEU A 118 -2.55 -10.13 11.36
CA LEU A 118 -1.22 -9.59 11.60
C LEU A 118 -0.44 -10.37 12.68
N ALA A 119 -1.12 -10.89 13.70
CA ALA A 119 -0.49 -11.68 14.76
C ALA A 119 -0.10 -13.10 14.30
N GLU A 120 -0.87 -13.69 13.39
CA GLU A 120 -0.63 -15.04 12.85
C GLU A 120 0.37 -15.06 11.68
N ASP A 121 0.49 -13.95 10.95
CA ASP A 121 1.42 -13.84 9.83
C ASP A 121 2.87 -14.01 10.29
N SER A 122 3.60 -14.96 9.69
CA SER A 122 5.04 -15.11 9.91
C SER A 122 5.82 -13.86 9.48
N THR A 123 5.27 -13.09 8.54
CA THR A 123 5.78 -11.78 8.16
C THR A 123 4.58 -10.87 7.91
N PRO A 124 4.15 -10.09 8.92
CA PRO A 124 2.95 -9.26 8.83
C PRO A 124 3.04 -8.24 7.70
N TYR A 125 1.91 -7.99 7.04
CA TYR A 125 1.81 -7.06 5.93
C TYR A 125 0.39 -6.51 5.79
N LEU A 126 0.25 -5.31 5.23
CA LEU A 126 -1.06 -4.72 4.97
C LEU A 126 -1.64 -5.31 3.69
N ARG A 127 -2.88 -5.80 3.79
CA ARG A 127 -3.59 -6.38 2.64
C ARG A 127 -4.37 -5.30 1.91
N ARG A 128 -4.29 -5.29 0.57
CA ARG A 128 -4.98 -4.35 -0.32
C ARG A 128 -6.49 -4.35 -0.10
N HIS A 129 -7.10 -5.53 0.06
CA HIS A 129 -8.56 -5.62 0.10
C HIS A 129 -9.17 -5.00 1.36
N TRP A 130 -8.39 -4.83 2.44
CA TRP A 130 -8.81 -4.07 3.63
C TRP A 130 -9.03 -2.57 3.35
N ARG A 131 -8.70 -2.09 2.15
CA ARG A 131 -8.88 -0.69 1.75
C ARG A 131 -10.16 -0.48 0.95
N PHE A 132 -10.86 -1.54 0.54
CA PHE A 132 -12.13 -1.41 -0.16
C PHE A 132 -13.28 -1.21 0.84
N ALA A 133 -14.18 -0.27 0.56
CA ALA A 133 -15.24 0.14 1.49
C ALA A 133 -16.26 -0.97 1.81
N TRP A 134 -16.35 -2.01 0.98
CA TRP A 134 -17.19 -3.18 1.24
C TRP A 134 -16.52 -4.25 2.12
N HIS A 135 -15.22 -4.13 2.41
CA HIS A 135 -14.51 -5.03 3.32
C HIS A 135 -14.57 -4.49 4.75
N THR A 136 -15.69 -4.72 5.45
CA THR A 136 -15.88 -4.26 6.83
C THR A 136 -15.39 -5.26 7.89
N GLY A 137 -15.16 -6.51 7.51
CA GLY A 137 -14.72 -7.59 8.39
C GLY A 137 -13.68 -8.52 7.77
N CYS A 138 -12.91 -9.18 8.63
CA CYS A 138 -11.97 -10.21 8.22
C CYS A 138 -12.74 -11.48 7.81
N ARG A 139 -12.57 -11.90 6.55
CA ARG A 139 -13.15 -13.15 6.04
C ARG A 139 -12.61 -14.42 6.70
N PHE A 140 -11.45 -14.34 7.35
CA PHE A 140 -10.79 -15.48 7.99
C PHE A 140 -11.19 -15.63 9.45
N HIS A 141 -11.22 -14.52 10.19
CA HIS A 141 -11.48 -14.53 11.63
C HIS A 141 -12.90 -14.10 12.02
N GLY A 142 -13.69 -13.56 11.10
CA GLY A 142 -15.05 -13.11 11.37
C GLY A 142 -15.14 -11.87 12.28
N VAL A 143 -14.03 -11.15 12.48
CA VAL A 143 -13.97 -9.93 13.30
C VAL A 143 -14.05 -8.66 12.43
N GLN A 144 -14.57 -7.58 13.00
CA GLN A 144 -14.55 -6.27 12.36
C GLN A 144 -13.10 -5.80 12.15
N LEU A 145 -12.82 -5.19 10.99
CA LEU A 145 -11.51 -4.57 10.76
C LEU A 145 -11.41 -3.27 11.57
N VAL A 146 -10.24 -3.03 12.17
CA VAL A 146 -9.94 -1.80 12.91
C VAL A 146 -9.10 -0.86 12.05
N ASP A 147 -9.32 0.45 12.17
CA ASP A 147 -8.60 1.51 11.44
C ASP A 147 -7.78 2.45 12.34
N GLU A 148 -7.89 2.25 13.65
CA GLU A 148 -7.16 2.97 14.68
C GLU A 148 -6.74 2.04 15.83
N CYS A 149 -5.72 2.47 16.57
CA CYS A 149 -5.35 1.81 17.82
C CYS A 149 -6.46 2.02 18.87
N PRO A 150 -6.97 0.97 19.52
CA PRO A 150 -8.03 1.11 20.52
C PRO A 150 -7.59 1.88 21.78
N ALA A 151 -6.28 1.88 22.09
CA ALA A 151 -5.74 2.52 23.28
C ALA A 151 -5.45 4.01 23.09
N CYS A 152 -4.73 4.38 22.02
CA CYS A 152 -4.28 5.77 21.81
C CYS A 152 -5.01 6.50 20.67
N LYS A 153 -5.90 5.83 19.94
CA LYS A 153 -6.64 6.38 18.80
C LYS A 153 -5.77 6.86 17.64
N ALA A 154 -4.49 6.47 17.63
CA ALA A 154 -3.63 6.72 16.49
C ALA A 154 -4.13 5.93 15.27
N PRO A 155 -4.15 6.53 14.07
CA PRO A 155 -4.55 5.82 12.87
C PRO A 155 -3.54 4.72 12.53
N ILE A 156 -4.01 3.67 11.89
CA ILE A 156 -3.10 2.66 11.34
C ILE A 156 -2.42 3.21 10.09
N GLU A 157 -1.11 3.08 10.01
CA GLU A 157 -0.29 3.50 8.88
C GLU A 157 0.80 2.46 8.55
N PRO A 158 1.26 2.38 7.29
CA PRO A 158 2.39 1.54 6.89
C PRO A 158 3.73 2.01 7.47
#